data_AF-W0RFC0-F1
#
_entry.id   AF-W0RFC0-F1
#
_cell.length_a   1.000
_cell.length_b   1.000
_cell.length_c   1.000
_cell.angle_alpha   90.00
_cell.angle_beta   90.00
_cell.angle_gamma   90.00
#
_symmetry.space_group_name_H-M   'P 1'
#
loop_
_entity.id
_entity.type
_entity.pdbx_description
1 polymer ?
#
loop_
_entity_poly.entity_id
_entity_poly.type
_entity_poly.pdbx_seq_one_letter_code
_entity_poly.pdbx_strand_id
1 'polypeptide(L)' 'MQSVHDGQCGLCAHFGEHHQGDGQLTQIRQRRQAPETLTDECGHPRHASLHLVVTPISGCDGFEPARR' A
#
# COMPACT_ATOMS: atom_id res chain seq x y z
N MET A 1 11.21 -10.05 4.48
CA MET A 1 9.80 -10.02 4.07
C MET A 1 8.96 -9.95 5.32
N GLN A 2 7.97 -9.06 5.35
CA GLN A 2 7.07 -8.86 6.49
C GLN A 2 5.64 -9.18 6.06
N SER A 3 4.85 -9.74 6.96
CA SER A 3 3.42 -10.03 6.73
C SER A 3 2.63 -8.73 6.70
N VAL A 4 1.73 -8.61 5.72
CA VAL A 4 0.82 -7.46 5.56
C VAL A 4 -0.58 -7.86 5.99
N HIS A 5 -1.22 -7.02 6.79
CA HIS A 5 -2.53 -7.27 7.37
C HIS A 5 -3.58 -6.26 6.89
N ASP A 6 -4.86 -6.61 7.04
CA ASP A 6 -5.94 -5.67 6.73
C ASP A 6 -5.82 -4.42 7.63
N GLY A 7 -6.05 -3.23 7.07
CA GLY A 7 -5.73 -1.96 7.72
C GLY A 7 -4.35 -1.38 7.37
N GLN A 8 -3.52 -2.10 6.60
CA GLN A 8 -2.19 -1.63 6.18
C GLN A 8 -2.15 -1.22 4.71
N CYS A 9 -1.24 -0.29 4.39
CA CYS A 9 -1.09 0.31 3.07
C CYS A 9 -0.99 -0.72 1.94
N GLY A 10 -0.25 -1.82 2.12
CA GLY A 10 -0.03 -2.83 1.07
C GLY A 10 -1.30 -3.55 0.61
N LEU A 11 -2.37 -3.53 1.41
CA LEU A 11 -3.69 -4.05 1.04
C LEU A 11 -4.72 -2.94 0.78
N CYS A 12 -4.31 -1.68 0.87
CA CYS A 12 -5.15 -0.52 0.61
C CYS A 12 -5.30 -0.30 -0.91
N ALA A 13 -6.46 0.19 -1.32
CA ALA A 13 -6.72 0.63 -2.69
C ALA A 13 -5.78 1.78 -3.08
N HIS A 14 -5.46 2.66 -2.12
CA HIS A 14 -4.70 3.89 -2.31
C HIS A 14 -3.18 3.76 -2.38
N PHE A 15 -2.64 2.58 -2.11
CA PHE A 15 -1.20 2.37 -2.14
C PHE A 15 -0.76 1.93 -3.53
N GLY A 16 0.21 2.64 -4.11
CA GLY A 16 0.72 2.38 -5.45
C GLY A 16 -0.25 2.75 -6.58
N GLU A 17 -1.28 3.58 -6.32
CA GLU A 17 -2.21 4.05 -7.37
C GLU A 17 -1.49 4.86 -8.47
N HIS A 18 -0.40 5.53 -8.13
CA HIS A 18 0.43 6.28 -9.09
C HIS A 18 1.37 5.36 -9.91
N HIS A 19 1.59 4.11 -9.47
CA HIS A 19 2.42 3.11 -10.15
C HIS A 19 1.53 2.03 -10.81
N GLN A 20 0.57 2.46 -11.63
CA GLN A 20 -0.33 1.60 -12.39
C GLN A 20 0.46 0.52 -13.15
N GLY A 21 0.35 -0.74 -12.71
CA GLY A 21 0.93 -1.89 -13.41
C GLY A 21 2.12 -2.57 -12.73
N ASP A 22 2.50 -2.17 -11.52
CA ASP A 22 3.60 -2.84 -10.82
C ASP A 22 3.18 -4.25 -10.34
N GLY A 23 3.75 -5.28 -10.95
CA GLY A 23 3.51 -6.69 -10.57
C GLY A 23 3.82 -6.98 -9.10
N GLN A 24 4.66 -6.15 -8.49
CA GLN A 24 5.00 -6.23 -7.08
C GLN A 24 3.80 -5.96 -6.16
N LEU A 25 2.95 -4.98 -6.47
CA LEU A 25 1.76 -4.66 -5.67
C LEU A 25 0.73 -5.81 -5.71
N THR A 26 0.53 -6.39 -6.90
CA THR A 26 -0.30 -7.58 -7.07
C THR A 26 0.24 -8.75 -6.25
N GLN A 27 1.56 -8.96 -6.25
CA GLN A 27 2.19 -10.01 -5.47
C GLN A 27 2.04 -9.79 -3.96
N ILE A 28 2.15 -8.54 -3.48
CA ILE A 28 1.93 -8.18 -2.08
C ILE A 28 0.50 -8.51 -1.65
N ARG A 29 -0.49 -8.15 -2.47
CA ARG A 29 -1.91 -8.41 -2.19
C ARG A 29 -2.24 -9.90 -2.19
N GLN A 30 -1.66 -10.66 -3.11
CA GLN A 30 -1.87 -12.12 -3.20
C GLN A 30 -1.17 -12.89 -2.07
N ARG A 31 0.10 -12.56 -1.78
CA ARG A 31 0.92 -13.28 -0.79
C ARG A 31 0.78 -12.74 0.63
N ARG A 32 0.15 -11.56 0.79
CA ARG A 32 0.09 -10.81 2.05
C ARG A 32 1.47 -10.60 2.67
N GLN A 33 2.46 -10.32 1.83
CA GLN A 33 3.86 -10.15 2.24
C GLN A 33 4.53 -9.08 1.40
N ALA A 34 5.38 -8.26 2.03
CA ALA A 34 6.15 -7.24 1.34
C ALA A 34 7.58 -7.10 1.90
N PRO A 35 8.52 -6.57 1.10
CA PRO A 35 9.80 -6.09 1.61
C PRO A 35 9.58 -4.90 2.56
N GLU A 36 10.33 -4.82 3.65
CA GLU A 36 10.29 -3.68 4.58
C GLU A 36 10.92 -2.41 4.00
N THR A 37 11.79 -2.58 3.01
CA THR A 37 12.44 -1.50 2.27
C THR A 37 11.60 -0.95 1.13
N LEU A 38 10.46 -1.59 0.81
CA LEU A 38 9.57 -1.06 -0.21
C LEU A 38 8.84 0.15 0.35
N THR A 39 8.99 1.27 -0.34
CA THR A 39 8.29 2.52 -0.05
C THR A 39 7.52 2.97 -1.28
N ASP A 40 6.35 3.55 -1.06
CA ASP A 40 5.54 4.18 -2.09
C ASP A 40 4.79 5.39 -1.50
N GLU A 41 4.24 6.22 -2.37
CA GLU A 41 3.40 7.34 -1.98
C GLU A 41 2.04 6.86 -1.43
N CYS A 42 1.52 7.56 -0.43
CA CYS A 42 0.14 7.40 0.00
C CYS A 42 -0.78 8.16 -0.96
N GLY A 43 -1.51 7.43 -1.82
CA GLY A 43 -2.48 8.01 -2.76
C GLY A 43 -3.80 8.45 -2.12
N HIS A 44 -3.96 8.32 -0.80
CA HIS A 44 -5.24 8.60 -0.15
C HIS A 44 -5.61 10.10 -0.31
N PRO A 45 -6.80 10.47 -0.83
CA PRO A 45 -7.12 11.85 -1.22
C PRO A 45 -6.94 12.89 -0.10
N ARG A 46 -7.21 12.52 1.16
CA ARG A 46 -7.00 13.42 2.31
C ARG A 46 -5.53 13.73 2.59
N HIS A 47 -4.61 12.87 2.13
CA HIS A 47 -3.16 12.97 2.38
C HIS A 47 -2.35 13.24 1.11
N ALA A 48 -2.98 13.23 -0.07
CA ALA A 48 -2.31 13.40 -1.36
C ALA A 48 -1.47 14.68 -1.43
N SER A 49 -1.94 15.80 -0.85
CA SER A 49 -1.21 17.07 -0.81
C SER A 49 0.00 17.07 0.14
N LEU A 50 0.13 16.07 1.01
CA LEU A 50 1.22 15.95 1.97
C LEU A 50 2.38 15.11 1.41
N HIS A 51 2.20 14.47 0.25
CA HIS A 51 3.22 13.65 -0.41
C HIS A 51 3.88 12.65 0.55
N LEU A 52 3.06 11.99 1.38
CA LEU A 52 3.54 11.03 2.37
C LEU A 52 4.13 9.81 1.68
N VAL A 53 5.31 9.39 2.14
CA VAL A 53 5.95 8.14 1.72
C VAL A 53 5.77 7.12 2.83
N VAL A 54 5.21 5.97 2.47
CA VAL A 54 4.84 4.90 3.42
C VAL A 54 5.33 3.55 2.92
N THR A 55 5.44 2.59 3.83
CA THR A 55 5.72 1.20 3.47
C THR A 55 4.41 0.40 3.39
N PRO A 56 4.39 -0.75 2.70
CA PRO A 56 3.21 -1.63 2.66
C PRO A 56 2.73 -2.09 4.04
N ILE A 57 3.61 -2.15 5.04
CA ILE A 57 3.28 -2.57 6.41
C ILE A 57 2.81 -1.41 7.29
N SER A 58 2.89 -0.17 6.80
CA SER A 58 2.40 0.99 7.54
C SER A 58 0.89 0.91 7.73
N GLY A 59 0.41 1.29 8.93
CA GLY A 59 -1.03 1.41 9.19
C GLY A 59 -1.64 2.59 8.44
N CYS A 60 -2.90 2.46 8.04
CA CYS A 60 -3.64 3.49 7.33
C CYS A 60 -5.01 3.73 7.98
N ASP A 61 -5.21 4.89 8.60
CA ASP A 61 -6.51 5.27 9.19
C ASP A 61 -7.60 5.47 8.12
N GLY A 62 -7.19 5.79 6.89
CA GLY A 62 -8.06 5.87 5.71
C GLY A 62 -8.12 4.57 4.90
N PHE A 63 -7.88 3.42 5.54
CA PHE A 63 -7.80 2.14 4.83
C PHE A 63 -9.09 1.83 4.06
N GLU A 64 -8.94 1.65 2.75
CA GLU A 64 -9.97 1.08 1.87
C GLU A 64 -9.41 -0.20 1.25
N PRO A 65 -10.05 -1.38 1.39
CA PRO A 65 -9.50 -2.61 0.88
C PRO A 65 -9.41 -2.60 -0.65
N ALA A 66 -8.23 -2.91 -1.18
CA ALA A 66 -8.05 -3.09 -2.62
C ALA A 66 -8.89 -4.27 -3.12
N ARG A 67 -9.54 -4.11 -4.28
CA ARG A 67 -10.20 -5.22 -4.96
C ARG A 67 -9.16 -6.26 -5.36
N ARG A 68 -9.48 -7.55 -5.11
CA ARG A 68 -8.60 -8.68 -5.45
C ARG A 68 -8.55 -8.93 -6.94
#